data_AF-A0A2W4RNE9-F1
#
_entry.id   AF-A0A2W4RNE9-F1
#
_cell.length_a   1.000
_cell.length_b   1.000
_cell.length_c   1.000
_cell.angle_alpha   90.00
_cell.angle_beta   90.00
_cell.angle_gamma   90.00
#
_symmetry.space_group_name_H-M   'P 1'
#
loop_
_entity.id
_entity.type
_entity.pdbx_description
1 polymer ?
#
loop_
_entity_poly.entity_id
_entity_poly.type
_entity_poly.pdbx_seq_one_letter_code
_entity_poly.pdbx_strand_id
1 'polypeptide(L)'
;MNSPDEHIDEQIIGYDAREYWLNFEQSWTEQRKQGFLYRFDILKPLSVDTRVWPTIFESEQRPVPIERFGFQNSWADLDTLRLGLSREYKSKPMRAWRVVAITLMQGSYCEADAVPWQARLPPVNPVQRDNSWEFLGYDVADQWMLSVLSNCGFLPGMDEVDKLRSACAPLLNKFHLFGNLKDAIFFKKFSDRRLRDDHAPCFVYGIWIVKM
;
A
#
# COMPACT_ATOMS: atom_id res chain seq x y z
N MET A 1 -23.06 -24.34 -6.25
CA MET A 1 -21.85 -24.96 -5.67
C MET A 1 -21.17 -23.87 -4.87
N ASN A 2 -21.23 -23.94 -3.54
CA ASN A 2 -20.50 -23.02 -2.69
C ASN A 2 -19.02 -23.37 -2.83
N SER A 3 -18.22 -22.41 -3.30
CA SER A 3 -16.76 -22.54 -3.28
C SER A 3 -16.34 -22.86 -1.85
N PRO A 4 -15.36 -23.77 -1.61
CA PRO A 4 -14.74 -23.87 -0.30
C PRO A 4 -14.30 -22.46 0.10
N ASP A 5 -14.72 -22.01 1.30
CA ASP A 5 -14.39 -20.68 1.80
C ASP A 5 -12.86 -20.51 1.73
N GLU A 6 -12.40 -19.56 0.90
CA GLU A 6 -10.98 -19.24 0.83
C GLU A 6 -10.56 -18.75 2.23
N HIS A 7 -9.73 -19.53 2.93
CA HIS A 7 -9.15 -19.10 4.20
C HIS A 7 -8.26 -17.89 3.93
N ILE A 8 -8.61 -16.74 4.49
CA ILE A 8 -7.85 -15.50 4.40
C ILE A 8 -7.42 -15.10 5.81
N ASP A 9 -6.12 -14.93 5.99
CA ASP A 9 -5.51 -14.32 7.16
C ASP A 9 -5.06 -12.90 6.85
N GLU A 10 -5.30 -11.99 7.79
CA GLU A 10 -4.79 -10.62 7.76
C GLU A 10 -3.76 -10.45 8.87
N GLN A 11 -2.54 -10.03 8.52
CA GLN A 11 -1.47 -9.76 9.47
C GLN A 11 -0.95 -8.32 9.33
N ILE A 12 -0.80 -7.58 10.44
CA ILE A 12 -0.11 -6.29 10.41
C ILE A 12 1.39 -6.53 10.16
N ILE A 13 1.96 -5.79 9.21
CA ILE A 13 3.38 -5.89 8.83
C ILE A 13 4.18 -4.63 9.17
N GLY A 14 3.48 -3.56 9.54
CA GLY A 14 4.10 -2.35 10.05
C GLY A 14 3.18 -1.13 10.05
N TYR A 15 3.74 -0.04 10.55
CA TYR A 15 3.09 1.25 10.73
C TYR A 15 3.90 2.33 10.03
N ASP A 16 3.23 3.39 9.56
CA ASP A 16 3.92 4.55 9.01
C ASP A 16 3.14 5.84 9.30
N ALA A 17 3.82 6.97 9.18
CA ALA A 17 3.18 8.27 9.13
C ALA A 17 3.29 8.77 7.69
N ARG A 18 2.15 8.91 7.02
CA ARG A 18 2.06 9.30 5.61
C ARG A 18 1.63 10.74 5.48
N GLU A 19 2.22 11.43 4.52
CA GLU A 19 1.89 12.82 4.25
C GLU A 19 0.44 12.97 3.74
N TYR A 20 -0.25 14.04 4.09
CA TYR A 20 -1.59 14.34 3.58
C TYR A 20 -1.71 15.78 3.05
N TRP A 21 -0.57 16.40 2.70
CA TRP A 21 -0.50 17.81 2.32
C TRP A 21 0.08 18.04 0.92
N LEU A 22 0.77 17.08 0.32
CA LEU A 22 1.33 17.26 -1.01
C LEU A 22 0.20 17.49 -2.01
N ASN A 23 0.34 18.55 -2.81
CA ASN A 23 -0.54 18.83 -3.92
C ASN A 23 -0.28 17.79 -5.01
N PHE A 24 -1.26 16.94 -5.25
CA PHE A 24 -1.19 15.87 -6.22
C PHE A 24 -0.93 16.38 -7.64
N GLU A 25 -1.49 17.52 -8.05
CA GLU A 25 -1.26 18.06 -9.40
C GLU A 25 0.21 18.36 -9.65
N GLN A 26 0.99 18.65 -8.59
CA GLN A 26 2.43 18.90 -8.70
C GLN A 26 3.23 17.61 -8.73
N SER A 27 2.83 16.56 -7.99
CA SER A 27 3.57 15.30 -7.90
C SER A 27 3.16 14.26 -8.95
N TRP A 28 2.02 14.45 -9.59
CA TRP A 28 1.45 13.58 -10.62
C TRP A 28 1.08 14.36 -11.86
N THR A 29 2.08 14.56 -12.72
CA THR A 29 1.87 15.12 -14.06
C THR A 29 0.91 14.25 -14.87
N GLU A 30 0.25 14.83 -15.87
CA GLU A 30 -0.63 14.07 -16.79
C GLU A 30 0.09 12.90 -17.46
N GLN A 31 1.36 13.07 -17.82
CA GLN A 31 2.20 11.99 -18.36
C GLN A 31 2.34 10.84 -17.35
N ARG A 32 2.60 11.15 -16.06
CA ARG A 32 2.69 10.13 -15.01
C ARG A 32 1.33 9.44 -14.81
N LYS A 33 0.22 10.20 -14.79
CA LYS A 33 -1.12 9.59 -14.69
C LYS A 33 -1.38 8.63 -15.84
N GLN A 34 -1.07 9.05 -17.07
CA GLN A 34 -1.23 8.23 -18.27
C GLN A 34 -0.36 6.97 -18.27
N GLY A 35 0.86 7.05 -17.71
CA GLY A 35 1.79 5.93 -17.65
C GLY A 35 1.46 4.90 -16.56
N PHE A 36 0.77 5.30 -15.49
CA PHE A 36 0.67 4.48 -14.28
C PHE A 36 -0.76 4.26 -13.74
N LEU A 37 -1.68 5.20 -13.92
CA LEU A 37 -2.99 5.14 -13.26
C LEU A 37 -4.08 4.54 -14.15
N TYR A 38 -4.98 3.81 -13.50
CA TYR A 38 -6.20 3.26 -14.12
C TYR A 38 -7.37 4.27 -14.13
N ARG A 39 -7.28 5.35 -13.34
CA ARG A 39 -8.29 6.40 -13.18
C ARG A 39 -7.60 7.76 -13.20
N PHE A 40 -8.21 8.74 -13.86
CA PHE A 40 -7.65 10.09 -14.00
C PHE A 40 -8.35 11.14 -13.13
N ASP A 41 -9.54 10.82 -12.62
CA ASP A 41 -10.33 11.66 -11.72
C ASP A 41 -9.84 11.58 -10.25
N ILE A 42 -8.75 10.85 -10.01
CA ILE A 42 -8.18 10.66 -8.68
C ILE A 42 -7.47 11.93 -8.24
N LEU A 43 -7.85 12.43 -7.07
CA LEU A 43 -7.19 13.59 -6.46
C LEU A 43 -5.88 13.24 -5.78
N LYS A 44 -5.71 12.01 -5.27
CA LYS A 44 -4.47 11.55 -4.62
C LYS A 44 -4.49 10.02 -4.48
N PRO A 45 -3.71 9.27 -5.28
CA PRO A 45 -3.58 7.84 -5.11
C PRO A 45 -2.84 7.60 -3.80
N LEU A 46 -3.39 6.69 -3.01
CA LEU A 46 -2.75 6.18 -1.80
C LEU A 46 -2.15 4.81 -2.13
N SER A 47 -1.09 4.44 -1.46
CA SER A 47 -0.39 3.18 -1.73
C SER A 47 0.49 2.78 -0.54
N VAL A 48 0.83 1.50 -0.46
CA VAL A 48 1.90 1.02 0.42
C VAL A 48 3.29 1.43 -0.07
N ASP A 49 3.40 1.78 -1.36
CA ASP A 49 4.61 2.26 -2.02
C ASP A 49 4.93 3.70 -1.61
N THR A 50 6.10 3.89 -1.00
CA THR A 50 6.52 5.22 -0.50
C THR A 50 6.83 6.21 -1.63
N ARG A 51 7.05 5.75 -2.87
CA ARG A 51 7.22 6.63 -4.05
C ARG A 51 5.90 7.14 -4.60
N VAL A 52 4.79 6.53 -4.21
CA VAL A 52 3.42 6.94 -4.56
C VAL A 52 2.82 7.74 -3.42
N TRP A 53 2.91 7.22 -2.18
CA TRP A 53 2.44 7.89 -0.97
C TRP A 53 3.58 8.04 0.06
N PRO A 54 4.32 9.16 0.02
CA PRO A 54 5.52 9.32 0.83
C PRO A 54 5.28 9.23 2.33
N THR A 55 6.26 8.64 3.01
CA THR A 55 6.39 8.79 4.45
C THR A 55 6.77 10.22 4.79
N ILE A 56 6.24 10.77 5.88
CA ILE A 56 6.51 12.15 6.26
C ILE A 56 8.01 12.40 6.50
N PHE A 57 8.73 11.38 6.96
CA PHE A 57 10.14 11.49 7.32
C PHE A 57 11.02 11.76 6.08
N GLU A 58 10.70 11.13 4.95
CA GLU A 58 11.38 11.40 3.67
C GLU A 58 10.97 12.76 3.11
N SER A 59 9.67 13.06 3.11
CA SER A 59 9.15 14.31 2.52
C SER A 59 9.64 15.57 3.23
N GLU A 60 9.91 15.48 4.54
CA GLU A 60 10.43 16.57 5.36
C GLU A 60 11.97 16.53 5.50
N GLN A 61 12.65 15.60 4.80
CA GLN A 61 14.09 15.37 4.87
C GLN A 61 14.62 15.23 6.30
N ARG A 62 13.85 14.55 7.15
CA ARG A 62 14.17 14.39 8.57
C ARG A 62 14.95 13.10 8.80
N PRO A 63 15.88 13.10 9.77
CA PRO A 63 16.51 11.87 10.20
C PRO A 63 15.42 10.91 10.67
N VAL A 64 15.43 9.73 10.07
CA VAL A 64 14.61 8.62 10.50
C VAL A 64 15.28 8.02 11.75
N PRO A 65 14.57 7.91 12.89
CA PRO A 65 15.13 7.21 14.04
C PRO A 65 15.55 5.80 13.64
N ILE A 66 16.75 5.39 14.06
CA ILE A 66 17.37 4.10 13.70
C ILE A 66 16.51 2.91 14.14
N GLU A 67 15.59 3.11 15.07
CA GLU A 67 14.69 2.12 15.67
C GLU A 67 13.53 1.69 14.74
N ARG A 68 13.69 1.76 13.41
CA ARG A 68 12.74 1.14 12.47
C ARG A 68 13.02 -0.35 12.37
N PHE A 69 12.13 -1.15 12.95
CA PHE A 69 12.19 -2.61 12.84
C PHE A 69 10.92 -3.21 12.23
N GLY A 70 10.14 -2.43 11.46
CA GLY A 70 9.00 -2.94 10.70
C GLY A 70 9.41 -3.57 9.37
N PHE A 71 8.44 -4.03 8.57
CA PHE A 71 8.73 -4.51 7.23
C PHE A 71 9.14 -3.35 6.30
N GLN A 72 10.23 -3.52 5.55
CA GLN A 72 10.83 -2.47 4.71
C GLN A 72 11.11 -1.18 5.50
N ASN A 73 10.61 -0.04 5.00
CA ASN A 73 10.82 1.28 5.61
C ASN A 73 9.78 1.62 6.68
N SER A 74 8.96 0.67 7.13
CA SER A 74 7.91 0.89 8.14
C SER A 74 8.41 0.69 9.57
N TRP A 75 7.55 1.04 10.53
CA TRP A 75 7.77 0.88 11.97
C TRP A 75 7.11 -0.40 12.46
N ALA A 76 7.80 -1.20 13.28
CA ALA A 76 7.20 -2.38 13.91
C ALA A 76 6.26 -2.00 15.06
N ASP A 77 6.57 -0.93 15.78
CA ASP A 77 5.86 -0.54 16.99
C ASP A 77 5.16 0.82 16.82
N LEU A 78 3.84 0.83 17.00
CA LEU A 78 2.97 1.99 16.84
C LEU A 78 3.23 3.06 17.90
N ASP A 79 3.55 2.68 19.13
CA ASP A 79 3.80 3.62 20.21
C ASP A 79 5.20 4.25 20.07
N THR A 80 6.18 3.49 19.59
CA THR A 80 7.49 4.01 19.20
C THR A 80 7.36 5.01 18.05
N LEU A 81 6.54 4.70 17.03
CA LEU A 81 6.22 5.65 15.96
C LEU A 81 5.61 6.93 16.56
N ARG A 82 4.56 6.82 17.38
CA ARG A 82 3.92 7.97 18.04
C ARG A 82 4.89 8.78 18.89
N LEU A 83 5.78 8.11 19.62
CA LEU A 83 6.80 8.78 20.42
C LEU A 83 7.79 9.56 19.55
N GLY A 84 8.26 8.96 18.45
CA GLY A 84 9.08 9.64 17.45
C GLY A 84 8.37 10.86 16.86
N LEU A 85 7.08 10.71 16.53
CA LEU A 85 6.22 11.79 16.07
C LEU A 85 5.95 12.86 17.14
N SER A 86 6.01 12.54 18.42
CA SER A 86 5.86 13.55 19.48
C SER A 86 7.16 14.32 19.74
N ARG A 87 8.32 13.64 19.69
CA ARG A 87 9.63 14.23 20.00
C ARG A 87 10.06 15.21 18.92
N GLU A 88 10.02 14.78 17.67
CA GLU A 88 10.50 15.56 16.52
C GLU A 88 9.60 16.75 16.18
N TYR A 89 8.35 16.75 16.65
CA TYR A 89 7.31 17.66 16.17
C TYR A 89 6.69 18.55 17.24
N LYS A 90 7.20 18.53 18.48
CA LYS A 90 6.86 19.50 19.54
C LYS A 90 7.24 20.95 19.20
N SER A 91 8.17 21.17 18.27
CA SER A 91 8.81 22.48 18.05
C SER A 91 8.30 23.26 16.83
N LYS A 92 7.50 22.67 15.93
CA LYS A 92 6.97 23.35 14.73
C LYS A 92 5.57 22.84 14.35
N PRO A 93 4.62 23.72 13.99
CA PRO A 93 3.32 23.28 13.48
C PRO A 93 3.52 22.48 12.19
N MET A 94 3.03 21.24 12.19
CA MET A 94 3.12 20.34 11.06
C MET A 94 2.03 20.60 10.03
N ARG A 95 2.35 20.25 8.78
CA ARG A 95 1.35 20.00 7.74
C ARG A 95 0.59 18.70 8.05
N ALA A 96 -0.65 18.59 7.58
CA ALA A 96 -1.54 17.48 7.94
C ALA A 96 -1.03 16.11 7.47
N TRP A 97 -0.92 15.15 8.38
CA TRP A 97 -0.48 13.77 8.09
C TRP A 97 -1.45 12.74 8.68
N ARG A 98 -1.22 11.46 8.38
CA ARG A 98 -2.01 10.32 8.91
C ARG A 98 -1.07 9.22 9.40
N VAL A 99 -1.32 8.71 10.60
CA VAL A 99 -0.76 7.40 11.01
C VAL A 99 -1.52 6.33 10.22
N VAL A 100 -0.80 5.39 9.62
CA VAL A 100 -1.39 4.22 8.98
C VAL A 100 -0.81 2.93 9.53
N ALA A 101 -1.63 1.88 9.51
CA ALA A 101 -1.19 0.50 9.63
C ALA A 101 -1.30 -0.16 8.25
N ILE A 102 -0.32 -1.00 7.93
CA ILE A 102 -0.26 -1.78 6.70
C ILE A 102 -0.40 -3.24 7.06
N THR A 103 -1.33 -3.92 6.41
CA THR A 103 -1.57 -5.35 6.59
C THR A 103 -1.24 -6.13 5.32
N LEU A 104 -0.80 -7.37 5.49
CA LEU A 104 -0.62 -8.34 4.41
C LEU A 104 -1.77 -9.35 4.49
N MET A 105 -2.42 -9.57 3.35
CA MET A 105 -3.40 -10.64 3.19
C MET A 105 -2.68 -11.91 2.77
N GLN A 106 -2.96 -13.01 3.46
CA GLN A 106 -2.44 -14.35 3.15
C GLN A 106 -3.60 -15.33 3.03
N GLY A 107 -3.45 -16.37 2.24
CA GLY A 107 -4.47 -17.39 2.08
C GLY A 107 -4.19 -18.34 0.93
N SER A 108 -5.18 -19.16 0.61
CA SER A 108 -5.07 -20.17 -0.46
C SER A 108 -4.69 -19.59 -1.84
N TYR A 109 -5.05 -18.33 -2.11
CA TYR A 109 -4.73 -17.68 -3.39
C TYR A 109 -3.23 -17.36 -3.60
N CYS A 110 -2.42 -17.38 -2.53
CA CYS A 110 -0.99 -17.07 -2.56
C CYS A 110 -0.09 -18.23 -2.10
N GLU A 111 -0.63 -19.43 -1.92
CA GLU A 111 0.16 -20.61 -1.50
C GLU A 111 1.33 -20.93 -2.45
N ALA A 112 1.14 -20.66 -3.74
CA ALA A 112 2.15 -20.89 -4.77
C ALA A 112 3.24 -19.80 -4.86
N ASP A 113 3.09 -18.68 -4.15
CA ASP A 113 3.99 -17.53 -4.31
C ASP A 113 5.39 -17.76 -3.70
N ALA A 114 5.58 -18.86 -2.95
CA ALA A 114 6.86 -19.34 -2.41
C ALA A 114 7.67 -18.31 -1.57
N VAL A 115 7.03 -17.25 -1.06
CA VAL A 115 7.66 -16.27 -0.19
C VAL A 115 7.48 -16.66 1.29
N PRO A 116 8.57 -16.87 2.06
CA PRO A 116 8.50 -17.27 3.46
C PRO A 116 8.22 -16.06 4.36
N TRP A 117 7.02 -15.51 4.29
CA TRP A 117 6.62 -14.28 5.00
C TRP A 117 6.87 -14.36 6.51
N GLN A 118 6.60 -15.49 7.15
CA GLN A 118 6.82 -15.66 8.60
C GLN A 118 8.28 -15.47 9.01
N ALA A 119 9.24 -15.77 8.12
CA ALA A 119 10.67 -15.57 8.39
C ALA A 119 11.14 -14.15 8.05
N ARG A 120 10.34 -13.37 7.32
CA ARG A 120 10.69 -12.03 6.84
C ARG A 120 10.01 -10.91 7.61
N LEU A 121 8.84 -11.19 8.18
CA LEU A 121 8.07 -10.20 8.91
C LEU A 121 8.61 -10.09 10.34
N PRO A 122 9.11 -8.91 10.74
CA PRO A 122 9.47 -8.68 12.12
C PRO A 122 8.21 -8.67 13.01
N PRO A 123 8.36 -8.93 14.32
CA PRO A 123 7.24 -8.77 15.25
C PRO A 123 6.78 -7.31 15.25
N VAL A 124 5.46 -7.12 15.25
CA VAL A 124 4.83 -5.79 15.29
C VAL A 124 4.04 -5.62 16.59
N ASN A 125 3.88 -4.37 17.03
CA ASN A 125 3.09 -4.03 18.21
C ASN A 125 2.26 -2.75 17.95
N PRO A 126 0.92 -2.80 18.08
CA PRO A 126 0.11 -3.97 18.36
C PRO A 126 0.16 -5.02 17.23
N VAL A 127 -0.17 -6.27 17.54
CA VAL A 127 -0.27 -7.36 16.54
C VAL A 127 -1.62 -7.41 15.83
N GLN A 128 -2.65 -6.86 16.47
CA GLN A 128 -4.01 -6.85 15.98
C GLN A 128 -4.46 -5.42 15.71
N ARG A 129 -5.27 -5.27 14.67
CA ARG A 129 -5.89 -4.01 14.32
C ARG A 129 -7.01 -3.69 15.31
N ASP A 130 -7.12 -2.42 15.67
CA ASP A 130 -8.28 -1.91 16.40
C ASP A 130 -9.49 -1.75 15.45
N ASN A 131 -10.67 -2.14 15.91
CA ASN A 131 -11.91 -2.06 15.13
C ASN A 131 -12.34 -0.62 14.78
N SER A 132 -11.80 0.39 15.48
CA SER A 132 -12.05 1.80 15.23
C SER A 132 -11.25 2.38 14.05
N TRP A 133 -10.20 1.68 13.58
CA TRP A 133 -9.36 2.13 12.46
C TRP A 133 -10.18 2.21 11.18
N GLU A 134 -9.94 3.25 10.40
CA GLU A 134 -10.66 3.48 9.14
C GLU A 134 -9.97 2.72 8.00
N PHE A 135 -10.71 1.87 7.32
CA PHE A 135 -10.20 1.17 6.14
C PHE A 135 -10.14 2.10 4.93
N LEU A 136 -8.98 2.16 4.27
CA LEU A 136 -8.80 2.96 3.06
C LEU A 136 -8.93 2.14 1.77
N GLY A 137 -8.66 0.84 1.81
CA GLY A 137 -8.67 -0.04 0.65
C GLY A 137 -7.47 -0.98 0.62
N TYR A 138 -7.45 -1.83 -0.41
CA TYR A 138 -6.34 -2.72 -0.70
C TYR A 138 -5.49 -2.19 -1.85
N ASP A 139 -4.19 -2.24 -1.66
CA ASP A 139 -3.18 -2.07 -2.71
C ASP A 139 -2.68 -3.45 -3.16
N VAL A 140 -2.13 -3.53 -4.36
CA VAL A 140 -1.46 -4.72 -4.87
C VAL A 140 -0.04 -4.34 -5.27
N ALA A 141 0.94 -4.93 -4.60
CA ALA A 141 2.35 -4.57 -4.71
C ALA A 141 3.24 -5.81 -4.69
N ASP A 142 4.50 -5.69 -5.13
CA ASP A 142 5.47 -6.78 -4.99
C ASP A 142 5.93 -6.98 -3.54
N GLN A 143 6.81 -7.96 -3.30
CA GLN A 143 7.38 -8.22 -1.97
C GLN A 143 8.19 -7.04 -1.39
N TRP A 144 8.56 -6.04 -2.20
CA TRP A 144 9.27 -4.83 -1.77
C TRP A 144 8.31 -3.64 -1.61
N MET A 145 7.01 -3.88 -1.67
CA MET A 145 5.94 -2.88 -1.58
C MET A 145 5.93 -1.89 -2.74
N LEU A 146 6.48 -2.25 -3.91
CA LEU A 146 6.33 -1.49 -5.14
C LEU A 146 4.93 -1.72 -5.71
N SER A 147 4.11 -0.67 -5.78
CA SER A 147 2.70 -0.82 -6.16
C SER A 147 2.55 -1.12 -7.64
N VAL A 148 1.92 -2.24 -7.95
CA VAL A 148 1.55 -2.59 -9.33
C VAL A 148 0.40 -1.73 -9.82
N LEU A 149 -0.43 -1.25 -8.89
CA LEU A 149 -1.58 -0.42 -9.19
C LEU A 149 -1.19 1.01 -9.60
N SER A 150 -0.02 1.48 -9.15
CA SER A 150 0.36 2.88 -9.30
C SER A 150 1.84 3.16 -9.56
N ASN A 151 2.72 2.16 -9.65
CA ASN A 151 4.17 2.37 -9.83
C ASN A 151 4.92 1.34 -10.70
N CYS A 152 4.29 0.28 -11.21
CA CYS A 152 4.91 -0.62 -12.21
C CYS A 152 4.71 -0.18 -13.67
N GLY A 153 3.81 0.78 -13.92
CA GLY A 153 3.56 1.35 -15.25
C GLY A 153 2.91 0.40 -16.25
N PHE A 154 2.36 0.94 -17.34
CA PHE A 154 1.89 0.13 -18.47
C PHE A 154 3.05 -0.28 -19.38
N LEU A 155 3.08 -1.56 -19.77
CA LEU A 155 4.07 -2.16 -20.65
C LEU A 155 3.74 -1.84 -22.12
N PRO A 156 4.56 -1.05 -22.82
CA PRO A 156 4.31 -0.67 -24.21
C PRO A 156 4.21 -1.89 -25.13
N GLY A 157 3.17 -1.95 -25.96
CA GLY A 157 2.96 -3.02 -26.93
C GLY A 157 2.45 -4.35 -26.32
N MET A 158 2.36 -4.45 -24.99
CA MET A 158 1.78 -5.61 -24.29
C MET A 158 0.44 -5.27 -23.67
N ASP A 159 0.32 -4.09 -23.06
CA ASP A 159 -0.90 -3.69 -22.37
C ASP A 159 -1.89 -3.00 -23.31
N GLU A 160 -3.10 -3.55 -23.39
CA GLU A 160 -4.26 -2.85 -23.95
C GLU A 160 -4.83 -1.87 -22.91
N VAL A 161 -4.12 -0.75 -22.70
CA VAL A 161 -4.35 0.18 -21.58
C VAL A 161 -5.81 0.61 -21.44
N ASP A 162 -6.51 0.91 -22.54
CA ASP A 162 -7.91 1.35 -22.47
C ASP A 162 -8.85 0.24 -22.00
N LYS A 163 -8.59 -1.01 -22.40
CA LYS A 163 -9.34 -2.18 -21.89
C LYS A 163 -9.06 -2.40 -20.41
N LEU A 164 -7.78 -2.30 -20.01
CA LEU A 164 -7.38 -2.46 -18.62
C LEU A 164 -8.01 -1.40 -17.72
N ARG A 165 -8.02 -0.13 -18.17
CA ARG A 165 -8.72 0.97 -17.48
C ARG A 165 -10.20 0.70 -17.37
N SER A 166 -10.85 0.35 -18.47
CA SER A 166 -12.30 0.07 -18.49
C SER A 166 -12.67 -1.07 -17.54
N ALA A 167 -11.82 -2.10 -17.42
CA ALA A 167 -12.04 -3.23 -16.53
C ALA A 167 -11.73 -2.93 -15.06
N CYS A 168 -10.62 -2.23 -14.77
CA CYS A 168 -10.14 -2.06 -13.40
C CYS A 168 -10.67 -0.79 -12.72
N ALA A 169 -10.83 0.31 -13.47
CA ALA A 169 -11.24 1.60 -12.91
C ALA A 169 -12.53 1.55 -12.07
N PRO A 170 -13.59 0.82 -12.47
CA PRO A 170 -14.82 0.73 -11.68
C PRO A 170 -14.65 0.03 -10.33
N LEU A 171 -13.60 -0.79 -10.16
CA LEU A 171 -13.32 -1.56 -8.94
C LEU A 171 -12.53 -0.75 -7.91
N LEU A 172 -11.98 0.39 -8.32
CA LEU A 172 -11.13 1.25 -7.50
C LEU A 172 -11.96 2.34 -6.84
N ASN A 173 -11.63 2.66 -5.61
CA ASN A 173 -12.26 3.73 -4.84
C ASN A 173 -11.60 5.10 -5.13
N LYS A 174 -12.02 6.13 -4.38
CA LYS A 174 -11.54 7.52 -4.52
C LYS A 174 -10.03 7.70 -4.26
N PHE A 175 -9.38 6.73 -3.63
CA PHE A 175 -7.95 6.71 -3.31
C PHE A 175 -7.13 5.87 -4.31
N HIS A 176 -7.75 5.40 -5.39
CA HIS A 176 -7.14 4.46 -6.33
C HIS A 176 -6.78 3.10 -5.71
N LEU A 177 -7.52 2.66 -4.69
CA LEU A 177 -7.36 1.36 -4.03
C LEU A 177 -8.58 0.48 -4.27
N PHE A 178 -8.44 -0.84 -4.16
CA PHE A 178 -9.59 -1.74 -4.22
C PHE A 178 -10.42 -1.65 -2.94
N GLY A 179 -11.74 -1.49 -3.07
CA GLY A 179 -12.64 -1.43 -1.92
C GLY A 179 -12.96 -2.79 -1.29
N ASN A 180 -12.71 -3.89 -2.00
CA ASN A 180 -12.95 -5.25 -1.52
C ASN A 180 -11.79 -6.18 -1.89
N LEU A 181 -11.62 -7.23 -1.08
CA LEU A 181 -10.49 -8.14 -1.18
C LEU A 181 -10.55 -9.00 -2.45
N LYS A 182 -11.75 -9.40 -2.88
CA LYS A 182 -11.94 -10.25 -4.05
C LYS A 182 -11.39 -9.61 -5.32
N ASP A 183 -11.66 -8.32 -5.52
CA ASP A 183 -11.16 -7.56 -6.67
C ASP A 183 -9.63 -7.38 -6.59
N ALA A 184 -9.08 -7.16 -5.39
CA ALA A 184 -7.64 -7.09 -5.18
C ALA A 184 -6.95 -8.42 -5.48
N ILE A 185 -7.51 -9.56 -5.06
CA ILE A 185 -7.00 -10.90 -5.38
C ILE A 185 -7.09 -11.18 -6.88
N PHE A 186 -8.21 -10.81 -7.52
CA PHE A 186 -8.35 -10.93 -8.97
C PHE A 186 -7.25 -10.13 -9.69
N PHE A 187 -7.03 -8.89 -9.28
CA PHE A 187 -5.99 -8.04 -9.84
C PHE A 187 -4.58 -8.58 -9.56
N LYS A 188 -4.30 -9.08 -8.35
CA LYS A 188 -3.05 -9.79 -8.01
C LYS A 188 -2.77 -10.92 -9.00
N LYS A 189 -3.73 -11.83 -9.21
CA LYS A 189 -3.58 -12.98 -10.14
C LYS A 189 -3.34 -12.53 -11.58
N PHE A 190 -3.95 -11.42 -11.99
CA PHE A 190 -3.68 -10.81 -13.29
C PHE A 190 -2.25 -10.22 -13.35
N SER A 191 -1.86 -9.46 -12.35
CA SER A 191 -0.55 -8.83 -12.23
C SER A 191 0.60 -9.83 -12.20
N ASP A 192 0.47 -10.96 -11.52
CA ASP A 192 1.48 -12.03 -11.53
C ASP A 192 1.75 -12.57 -12.93
N ARG A 193 0.72 -12.64 -13.78
CA ARG A 193 0.89 -13.06 -15.17
C ARG A 193 1.52 -11.97 -16.01
N ARG A 194 1.10 -10.72 -15.81
CA ARG A 194 1.60 -9.55 -16.56
C ARG A 194 3.05 -9.22 -16.22
N LEU A 195 3.46 -9.37 -14.96
CA LEU A 195 4.76 -8.97 -14.42
C LEU A 195 5.63 -10.18 -14.04
N ARG A 196 5.37 -11.34 -14.64
CA ARG A 196 6.02 -12.62 -14.30
C ARG A 196 7.54 -12.52 -14.25
N ASP A 197 8.13 -11.77 -15.17
CA ASP A 197 9.57 -11.73 -15.38
C ASP A 197 10.26 -10.56 -14.65
N ASP A 198 9.53 -9.80 -13.81
CA ASP A 198 10.06 -8.60 -13.13
C ASP A 198 9.61 -8.50 -11.66
N HIS A 199 8.32 -8.24 -11.44
CA HIS A 199 7.77 -7.90 -10.11
C HIS A 199 6.87 -8.97 -9.48
N ALA A 200 6.58 -10.07 -10.20
CA ALA A 200 5.86 -11.20 -9.62
C ALA A 200 6.76 -12.00 -8.64
N PRO A 201 6.18 -12.62 -7.60
CA PRO A 201 4.78 -12.57 -7.19
C PRO A 201 4.38 -11.22 -6.58
N CYS A 202 3.13 -10.84 -6.82
CA CYS A 202 2.46 -9.69 -6.22
C CYS A 202 1.68 -10.13 -4.96
N PHE A 203 1.40 -9.20 -4.08
CA PHE A 203 0.71 -9.43 -2.82
C PHE A 203 -0.35 -8.36 -2.59
N VAL A 204 -1.37 -8.71 -1.80
CA VAL A 204 -2.46 -7.80 -1.46
C VAL A 204 -2.18 -7.20 -0.09
N TYR A 205 -2.16 -5.88 -0.02
CA TYR A 205 -1.90 -5.13 1.20
C TYR A 205 -3.10 -4.28 1.60
N GLY A 206 -3.55 -4.40 2.85
CA GLY A 206 -4.58 -3.52 3.40
C GLY A 206 -3.96 -2.25 3.99
N ILE A 207 -4.65 -1.12 3.81
CA ILE A 207 -4.23 0.18 4.37
C ILE A 207 -5.32 0.70 5.32
N TRP A 208 -4.91 1.03 6.53
CA TRP A 208 -5.80 1.47 7.60
C TRP A 208 -5.32 2.78 8.23
N ILE A 209 -6.18 3.78 8.37
CA ILE A 209 -5.88 4.95 9.20
C ILE A 209 -6.04 4.57 10.66
N VAL A 210 -4.96 4.71 11.41
CA VAL A 210 -4.96 4.54 12.86
C VAL A 210 -5.58 5.80 13.48
N LYS A 211 -6.67 5.64 14.23
CA LYS A 211 -7.25 6.74 15.00
C LYS A 211 -6.36 7.08 16.20
N MET A 212 -6.15 8.37 16.41
CA MET A 212 -5.45 8.92 17.56
C MET A 212 -6.43 9.23 18.69
#